data_AF-A0A7X9ZUJ3-F1
#
_entry.id   AF-A0A7X9ZUJ3-F1
#
_cell.length_a   1.000
_cell.length_b   1.000
_cell.length_c   1.000
_cell.angle_alpha   90.00
_cell.angle_beta   90.00
_cell.angle_gamma   90.00
#
_symmetry.space_group_name_H-M   'P 1'
#
loop_
_entity.id
_entity.type
_entity.pdbx_description
1 polymer ?
#
loop_
_entity_poly.entity_id
_entity_poly.type
_entity_poly.pdbx_seq_one_letter_code
_entity_poly.pdbx_strand_id
1 'polypeptide(L)'
;RTPRKQLAMNYRAASSEFSCSVNLTAGEGKDIAVPDVSDLRSPIQKAQKIADEAMDELDKFSRYLGRNADGRGSIEAQALLPARLWGLFPSAELEGLREWARERVAAGGLVPALEVVSRLEGSSPKKLGKRQLTGAADALARIGFGMAPDPRFSLRAPRIDEPVVMFDLGETVEQLETVSPAYRAALFELALATFVAHSDSKIVEAERRALRDKVEAISGIGDPERKRLHANLTWYLEVAPDMSWLRSRLKEVDAEHHLTLRAAVVVIAHADSIIRSEEVACIEKIYKALGIDAGLVYADLHAGDAPDGPVRVRAAEPEAPGERIPAEPQSRGGALNAARIAAIRSDTERVSNVLGEIFAADDDAGDGAPREHALPTALPGLDSKHADLVTLLIQRDHWTLQGFADIAGEQGLLPSGALEAINEWAFQKFEEALLDEYDGYDVSPDIAGALRAEMAKEDS
;
A
#
# COMPACT_ATOMS: atom_id res chain seq x y z
N ARG A 1 -30.55 17.49 33.58
CA ARG A 1 -31.97 17.63 34.01
C ARG A 1 -32.47 16.24 34.35
N THR A 2 -33.15 16.07 35.48
CA THR A 2 -33.81 14.82 35.83
C THR A 2 -34.88 14.48 34.78
N PRO A 3 -34.98 13.22 34.33
CA PRO A 3 -35.99 12.81 33.35
C PRO A 3 -37.39 13.03 33.93
N ARG A 4 -38.31 13.54 33.10
CA ARG A 4 -39.72 13.75 33.51
C ARG A 4 -40.51 12.45 33.55
N LYS A 5 -40.13 11.47 32.73
CA LYS A 5 -40.76 10.15 32.68
C LYS A 5 -40.17 9.29 33.80
N GLN A 6 -41.04 8.55 34.48
CA GLN A 6 -40.67 7.62 35.53
C GLN A 6 -40.82 6.20 35.01
N LEU A 7 -39.96 5.30 35.48
CA LEU A 7 -39.95 3.91 35.06
C LEU A 7 -41.18 3.20 35.63
N ALA A 8 -42.07 2.74 34.76
CA ALA A 8 -43.28 2.00 35.13
C ALA A 8 -43.18 0.57 34.60
N MET A 9 -43.38 -0.42 35.46
CA MET A 9 -43.41 -1.82 35.06
C MET A 9 -44.85 -2.24 34.83
N ASN A 10 -45.21 -2.46 33.56
CA ASN A 10 -46.53 -2.94 33.20
C ASN A 10 -46.48 -4.45 32.96
N TYR A 11 -47.16 -5.21 33.80
CA TYR A 11 -47.38 -6.65 33.63
C TYR A 11 -48.74 -6.89 32.99
N ARG A 12 -48.78 -7.75 31.97
CA ARG A 12 -50.02 -8.27 31.39
C ARG A 12 -49.95 -9.79 31.41
N ALA A 13 -50.94 -10.43 32.02
CA ALA A 13 -51.01 -11.88 32.04
C ALA A 13 -51.14 -12.42 30.60
N ALA A 14 -50.51 -13.57 30.32
CA ALA A 14 -50.61 -14.22 29.01
C ALA A 14 -52.06 -14.58 28.63
N SER A 15 -52.91 -14.85 29.62
CA SER A 15 -54.36 -15.04 29.46
C SER A 15 -55.13 -13.75 29.14
N SER A 16 -54.47 -12.58 29.21
CA SER A 16 -55.08 -11.25 29.17
C SER A 16 -56.14 -10.97 30.24
N GLU A 17 -56.28 -11.82 31.26
CA GLU A 17 -57.30 -11.67 32.30
C GLU A 17 -57.03 -10.49 33.23
N PHE A 18 -55.78 -10.09 33.40
CA PHE A 18 -55.44 -8.87 34.12
C PHE A 18 -54.17 -8.21 33.58
N SER A 19 -54.12 -6.90 33.83
CA SER A 19 -52.91 -6.11 33.69
C SER A 19 -52.68 -5.33 34.98
N CYS A 20 -51.43 -5.24 35.40
CA CYS A 20 -51.02 -4.53 36.60
C CYS A 20 -49.89 -3.58 36.24
N SER A 21 -49.97 -2.33 36.70
CA SER A 21 -48.88 -1.36 36.58
C SER A 21 -48.27 -1.19 37.96
N VAL A 22 -46.96 -1.45 38.06
CA VAL A 22 -46.17 -1.30 39.28
C VAL A 22 -45.24 -0.11 39.09
N ASN A 23 -45.40 0.91 39.93
CA ASN A 23 -44.46 2.01 40.02
C ASN A 23 -43.21 1.53 40.77
N LEU A 24 -42.05 1.62 40.11
CA LEU A 24 -40.78 1.19 40.71
C LEU A 24 -40.23 2.35 41.56
N THR A 25 -40.13 2.12 42.88
CA THR A 25 -39.44 3.00 43.82
C THR A 25 -38.12 2.36 44.24
N ALA A 26 -37.08 3.17 44.41
CA ALA A 26 -35.75 2.72 44.86
C ALA A 26 -35.40 3.31 46.23
N GLY A 27 -34.81 2.50 47.11
CA GLY A 27 -34.31 2.90 48.43
C GLY A 27 -35.08 2.25 49.58
N GLU A 28 -34.36 1.67 50.54
CA GLU A 28 -34.96 1.15 51.78
C GLU A 28 -35.62 2.32 52.54
N GLY A 29 -36.96 2.33 52.55
CA GLY A 29 -37.76 3.29 53.34
C GLY A 29 -37.90 4.69 52.77
N LYS A 30 -37.51 4.95 51.51
CA LYS A 30 -37.83 6.20 50.80
C LYS A 30 -38.38 5.87 49.41
N ASP A 31 -39.61 6.32 49.13
CA ASP A 31 -40.24 6.20 47.80
C ASP A 31 -39.58 7.14 46.79
N ILE A 32 -38.34 6.84 46.38
CA ILE A 32 -37.65 7.59 45.33
C ILE A 32 -38.10 7.01 44.00
N ALA A 33 -38.87 7.79 43.24
CA ALA A 33 -39.31 7.40 41.91
C ALA A 33 -38.08 7.23 40.99
N VAL A 34 -37.97 6.06 40.37
CA VAL A 34 -36.89 5.78 39.42
C VAL A 34 -37.18 6.49 38.10
N PRO A 35 -36.32 7.40 37.63
CA PRO A 35 -36.54 8.06 36.35
C PRO A 35 -36.30 7.08 35.19
N ASP A 36 -37.16 7.13 34.17
CA ASP A 36 -37.01 6.38 32.93
C ASP A 36 -36.01 7.11 32.02
N VAL A 37 -34.90 6.45 31.72
CA VAL A 37 -33.83 6.96 30.87
C VAL A 37 -33.93 6.48 29.41
N SER A 38 -34.89 5.59 29.09
CA SER A 38 -35.01 4.98 27.76
C SER A 38 -35.41 5.98 26.66
N ASP A 39 -36.11 7.06 26.99
CA ASP A 39 -36.46 8.12 26.04
C ASP A 39 -35.36 9.18 25.85
N LEU A 40 -34.26 9.08 26.61
CA LEU A 40 -33.20 10.08 26.57
C LEU A 40 -32.24 9.83 25.40
N ARG A 41 -32.35 10.66 24.36
CA ARG A 41 -31.46 10.56 23.18
C ARG A 41 -29.98 10.80 23.51
N SER A 42 -29.67 11.81 24.34
CA SER A 42 -28.27 12.21 24.57
C SER A 42 -27.42 11.15 25.29
N PRO A 43 -27.86 10.51 26.38
CA PRO A 43 -27.13 9.39 27.00
C PRO A 43 -26.97 8.20 26.06
N ILE A 44 -28.00 7.85 25.29
CA ILE A 44 -27.94 6.76 24.29
C ILE A 44 -26.90 7.08 23.22
N GLN A 45 -26.88 8.31 22.68
CA GLN A 45 -25.87 8.74 21.71
C GLN A 45 -24.44 8.68 22.28
N LYS A 46 -24.26 9.02 23.56
CA LYS A 46 -22.95 8.89 24.22
C LYS A 46 -22.53 7.43 24.39
N ALA A 47 -23.46 6.56 24.79
CA ALA A 47 -23.20 5.12 24.90
C ALA A 47 -22.91 4.50 23.52
N GLN A 48 -23.64 4.92 22.49
CA GLN A 48 -23.41 4.50 21.10
C GLN A 48 -22.00 4.89 20.66
N LYS A 49 -21.57 6.13 20.92
CA LYS A 49 -20.20 6.57 20.59
C LYS A 49 -19.13 5.67 21.22
N ILE A 50 -19.30 5.26 22.48
CA ILE A 50 -18.37 4.35 23.16
C ILE A 50 -18.42 2.96 22.51
N ALA A 51 -19.61 2.49 22.15
CA ALA A 51 -19.76 1.21 21.45
C ALA A 51 -19.10 1.25 20.07
N ASP A 52 -19.27 2.34 19.32
CA ASP A 52 -18.66 2.55 17.99
C ASP A 52 -17.13 2.55 18.11
N GLU A 53 -16.55 3.33 19.04
CA GLU A 53 -15.11 3.34 19.29
C GLU A 53 -14.56 1.93 19.64
N ALA A 54 -15.28 1.17 20.48
CA ALA A 54 -14.88 -0.19 20.83
C ALA A 54 -15.03 -1.18 19.66
N MET A 55 -16.05 -1.00 18.82
CA MET A 55 -16.25 -1.81 17.61
C MET A 55 -15.15 -1.53 16.58
N ASP A 56 -14.77 -0.26 16.40
CA ASP A 56 -13.69 0.16 15.51
C ASP A 56 -12.34 -0.43 15.95
N GLU A 57 -12.02 -0.39 17.26
CA GLU A 57 -10.80 -1.01 17.80
C GLU A 57 -10.75 -2.53 17.59
N LEU A 58 -11.92 -3.19 17.59
CA LEU A 58 -12.08 -4.64 17.41
C LEU A 58 -12.34 -5.06 15.96
N ASP A 59 -12.51 -4.14 15.03
CA ASP A 59 -12.93 -4.43 13.65
C ASP A 59 -11.95 -5.38 12.94
N LYS A 60 -10.64 -5.14 13.07
CA LYS A 60 -9.60 -6.02 12.49
C LYS A 60 -9.69 -7.46 13.02
N PHE A 61 -9.92 -7.61 14.33
CA PHE A 61 -10.12 -8.92 14.97
C PHE A 61 -11.44 -9.57 14.54
N SER A 62 -12.53 -8.82 14.49
CA SER A 62 -13.85 -9.29 14.05
C SER A 62 -13.81 -9.80 12.60
N ARG A 63 -13.21 -9.03 11.69
CA ARG A 63 -13.00 -9.41 10.29
C ARG A 63 -12.11 -10.64 10.15
N TYR A 64 -11.10 -10.79 11.00
CA TYR A 64 -10.27 -11.99 11.03
C TYR A 64 -11.10 -13.23 11.37
N LEU A 65 -11.89 -13.19 12.46
CA LEU A 65 -12.75 -14.31 12.86
C LEU A 65 -13.85 -14.62 11.85
N GLY A 66 -14.42 -13.60 11.19
CA GLY A 66 -15.41 -13.80 10.14
C GLY A 66 -14.88 -14.61 8.95
N ARG A 67 -13.56 -14.55 8.70
CA ARG A 67 -12.88 -15.33 7.65
C ARG A 67 -12.34 -16.66 8.16
N ASN A 68 -11.82 -16.67 9.39
CA ASN A 68 -11.21 -17.84 10.03
C ASN A 68 -12.01 -18.21 11.28
N ALA A 69 -13.09 -18.97 11.10
CA ALA A 69 -14.01 -19.34 12.18
C ALA A 69 -13.30 -20.05 13.36
N ASP A 70 -12.32 -20.91 13.05
CA ASP A 70 -11.53 -21.64 14.04
C ASP A 70 -10.26 -20.88 14.49
N GLY A 71 -10.02 -19.70 13.94
CA GLY A 71 -8.80 -18.91 14.16
C GLY A 71 -8.73 -18.21 15.51
N ARG A 72 -9.75 -18.31 16.37
CA ARG A 72 -9.84 -17.56 17.64
C ARG A 72 -8.67 -17.81 18.59
N GLY A 73 -8.11 -19.02 18.58
CA GLY A 73 -6.95 -19.40 19.40
C GLY A 73 -5.61 -19.18 18.73
N SER A 74 -5.57 -18.57 17.54
CA SER A 74 -4.30 -18.36 16.81
C SER A 74 -3.50 -17.19 17.38
N ILE A 75 -2.20 -17.21 17.12
CA ILE A 75 -1.29 -16.12 17.50
C ILE A 75 -1.69 -14.82 16.81
N GLU A 76 -2.08 -14.90 15.53
CA GLU A 76 -2.55 -13.77 14.74
C GLU A 76 -3.82 -13.15 15.33
N ALA A 77 -4.82 -13.95 15.72
CA ALA A 77 -6.03 -13.45 16.38
C ALA A 77 -5.71 -12.73 17.69
N GLN A 78 -4.80 -13.29 18.48
CA GLN A 78 -4.37 -12.69 19.74
C GLN A 78 -3.61 -11.37 19.51
N ALA A 79 -2.77 -11.30 18.47
CA ALA A 79 -2.04 -10.09 18.11
C ALA A 79 -2.99 -8.97 17.66
N LEU A 80 -4.08 -9.30 16.96
CA LEU A 80 -5.06 -8.32 16.49
C LEU A 80 -5.95 -7.72 17.60
N LEU A 81 -5.93 -8.28 18.82
CA LEU A 81 -6.68 -7.72 19.95
C LEU A 81 -6.09 -6.38 20.41
N PRO A 82 -6.95 -5.42 20.82
CA PRO A 82 -6.51 -4.19 21.47
C PRO A 82 -5.60 -4.48 22.67
N ALA A 83 -4.50 -3.73 22.81
CA ALA A 83 -3.50 -3.96 23.85
C ALA A 83 -4.09 -3.92 25.28
N ARG A 84 -5.17 -3.16 25.48
CA ARG A 84 -5.92 -3.09 26.75
C ARG A 84 -6.49 -4.45 27.18
N LEU A 85 -6.75 -5.36 26.24
CA LEU A 85 -7.33 -6.67 26.51
C LEU A 85 -6.27 -7.75 26.76
N TRP A 86 -4.99 -7.52 26.45
CA TRP A 86 -3.95 -8.54 26.63
C TRP A 86 -3.77 -8.98 28.08
N GLY A 87 -3.97 -8.08 29.05
CA GLY A 87 -3.93 -8.43 30.47
C GLY A 87 -5.03 -9.42 30.90
N LEU A 88 -6.15 -9.46 30.17
CA LEU A 88 -7.26 -10.38 30.42
C LEU A 88 -7.08 -11.72 29.68
N PHE A 89 -6.29 -11.73 28.62
CA PHE A 89 -6.04 -12.90 27.76
C PHE A 89 -4.53 -13.09 27.55
N PRO A 90 -3.77 -13.56 28.55
CA PRO A 90 -2.34 -13.79 28.40
C PRO A 90 -2.07 -14.96 27.42
N SER A 91 -1.12 -14.78 26.50
CA SER A 91 -0.65 -15.82 25.58
C SER A 91 0.87 -15.91 25.61
N ALA A 92 1.39 -17.11 25.88
CA ALA A 92 2.81 -17.38 25.83
C ALA A 92 3.34 -17.39 24.38
N GLU A 93 2.51 -17.77 23.41
CA GLU A 93 2.90 -17.75 22.00
C GLU A 93 3.08 -16.32 21.48
N LEU A 94 2.21 -15.37 21.87
CA LEU A 94 2.35 -13.96 21.51
C LEU A 94 3.63 -13.35 22.10
N GLU A 95 3.93 -13.66 23.36
CA GLU A 95 5.18 -13.23 24.00
C GLU A 95 6.42 -13.82 23.31
N GLY A 96 6.35 -15.10 22.91
CA GLY A 96 7.39 -15.74 22.11
C GLY A 96 7.58 -15.07 20.73
N LEU A 97 6.49 -14.69 20.07
CA LEU A 97 6.54 -13.94 18.81
C LEU A 97 7.19 -12.56 19.01
N ARG A 98 6.86 -11.87 20.11
CA ARG A 98 7.44 -10.56 20.43
C ARG A 98 8.94 -10.64 20.69
N GLU A 99 9.40 -11.66 21.42
CA GLU A 99 10.83 -11.86 21.65
C GLU A 99 11.56 -12.24 20.35
N TRP A 100 10.99 -13.15 19.56
CA TRP A 100 11.54 -13.50 18.25
C TRP A 100 11.65 -12.27 17.33
N ALA A 101 10.62 -11.43 17.27
CA ALA A 101 10.66 -10.20 16.48
C ALA A 101 11.78 -9.26 16.95
N ARG A 102 11.96 -9.12 18.28
CA ARG A 102 13.06 -8.34 18.86
C ARG A 102 14.43 -8.89 18.47
N GLU A 103 14.63 -10.19 18.56
CA GLU A 103 15.88 -10.86 18.17
C GLU A 103 16.18 -10.64 16.68
N ARG A 104 15.17 -10.78 15.81
CA ARG A 104 15.33 -10.55 14.36
C ARG A 104 15.69 -9.11 14.04
N VAL A 105 15.02 -8.14 14.68
CA VAL A 105 15.35 -6.72 14.52
C VAL A 105 16.78 -6.42 15.00
N ALA A 106 17.19 -6.99 16.14
CA ALA A 106 18.56 -6.84 16.66
C ALA A 106 19.63 -7.46 15.74
N ALA A 107 19.27 -8.50 14.97
CA ALA A 107 20.13 -9.15 13.98
C ALA A 107 20.15 -8.46 12.60
N GLY A 108 19.51 -7.30 12.44
CA GLY A 108 19.46 -6.53 11.19
C GLY A 108 18.13 -6.60 10.43
N GLY A 109 17.12 -7.27 10.98
CA GLY A 109 15.73 -7.18 10.53
C GLY A 109 15.38 -7.97 9.26
N LEU A 110 16.34 -8.50 8.52
CA LEU A 110 16.08 -9.27 7.30
C LEU A 110 15.60 -10.69 7.64
N VAL A 111 14.36 -11.00 7.26
CA VAL A 111 13.71 -12.29 7.54
C VAL A 111 12.97 -12.75 6.27
N PRO A 112 13.04 -14.03 5.87
CA PRO A 112 12.25 -14.53 4.74
C PRO A 112 10.75 -14.28 4.95
N ALA A 113 10.04 -13.81 3.93
CA ALA A 113 8.61 -13.51 4.01
C ALA A 113 7.79 -14.72 4.49
N LEU A 114 8.17 -15.93 4.03
CA LEU A 114 7.55 -17.18 4.47
C LEU A 114 7.71 -17.45 5.97
N GLU A 115 8.86 -17.10 6.56
CA GLU A 115 9.11 -17.35 7.99
C GLU A 115 8.17 -16.50 8.85
N VAL A 116 8.00 -15.22 8.48
CA VAL A 116 7.09 -14.29 9.18
C VAL A 116 5.66 -14.82 9.15
N VAL A 117 5.16 -15.15 7.95
CA VAL A 117 3.77 -15.64 7.78
C VAL A 117 3.57 -17.00 8.44
N SER A 118 4.53 -17.92 8.31
CA SER A 118 4.43 -19.25 8.93
C SER A 118 4.40 -19.19 10.46
N ARG A 119 5.10 -18.22 11.07
CA ARG A 119 5.10 -18.03 12.52
C ARG A 119 3.77 -17.49 13.04
N LEU A 120 3.08 -16.68 12.25
CA LEU A 120 1.79 -16.08 12.61
C LEU A 120 0.62 -17.02 12.37
N GLU A 121 0.59 -17.67 11.20
CA GLU A 121 -0.50 -18.57 10.79
C GLU A 121 -0.32 -20.00 11.35
N GLY A 122 0.88 -20.35 11.81
CA GLY A 122 1.20 -21.72 12.26
C GLY A 122 1.26 -22.76 11.12
N SER A 123 1.15 -22.32 9.87
CA SER A 123 1.22 -23.16 8.67
C SER A 123 2.10 -22.49 7.61
N SER A 124 2.76 -23.27 6.78
CA SER A 124 3.62 -22.75 5.71
C SER A 124 2.90 -22.81 4.36
N PRO A 125 2.31 -21.68 3.90
CA PRO A 125 1.61 -21.64 2.62
C PRO A 125 2.59 -21.79 1.45
N LYS A 126 2.12 -22.34 0.32
CA LYS A 126 2.92 -22.51 -0.91
C LYS A 126 3.11 -21.20 -1.71
N LYS A 127 2.21 -20.24 -1.54
CA LYS A 127 2.24 -18.90 -2.16
C LYS A 127 1.84 -17.88 -1.10
N LEU A 128 2.40 -16.67 -1.16
CA LEU A 128 2.05 -15.55 -0.27
C LEU A 128 1.08 -14.62 -0.98
N GLY A 129 -0.13 -14.48 -0.46
CA GLY A 129 -1.11 -13.51 -0.95
C GLY A 129 -0.98 -12.15 -0.27
N LYS A 130 -1.43 -11.07 -0.93
CA LYS A 130 -1.52 -9.71 -0.37
C LYS A 130 -2.18 -9.73 1.01
N ARG A 131 -3.29 -10.45 1.15
CA ARG A 131 -4.05 -10.62 2.41
C ARG A 131 -3.20 -11.16 3.57
N GLN A 132 -2.38 -12.18 3.34
CA GLN A 132 -1.58 -12.81 4.39
C GLN A 132 -0.48 -11.86 4.87
N LEU A 133 0.17 -11.19 3.93
CA LEU A 133 1.18 -10.19 4.23
C LEU A 133 0.58 -8.97 4.95
N THR A 134 -0.64 -8.55 4.57
CA THR A 134 -1.36 -7.47 5.24
C THR A 134 -1.74 -7.84 6.68
N GLY A 135 -2.24 -9.06 6.88
CA GLY A 135 -2.51 -9.60 8.23
C GLY A 135 -1.25 -9.71 9.07
N ALA A 136 -0.13 -10.13 8.44
CA ALA A 136 1.17 -10.17 9.10
C ALA A 136 1.67 -8.79 9.51
N ALA A 137 1.53 -7.79 8.64
CA ALA A 137 1.86 -6.40 8.97
C ALA A 137 1.03 -5.89 10.16
N ASP A 138 -0.29 -6.12 10.16
CA ASP A 138 -1.17 -5.70 11.26
C ASP A 138 -0.81 -6.38 12.59
N ALA A 139 -0.58 -7.70 12.56
CA ALA A 139 -0.23 -8.47 13.74
C ALA A 139 1.11 -8.01 14.34
N LEU A 140 2.12 -7.77 13.50
CA LEU A 140 3.41 -7.24 13.93
C LEU A 140 3.28 -5.82 14.50
N ALA A 141 2.48 -4.96 13.86
CA ALA A 141 2.32 -3.57 14.31
C ALA A 141 1.65 -3.48 15.68
N ARG A 142 0.72 -4.39 15.96
CA ARG A 142 0.08 -4.50 17.28
C ARG A 142 1.08 -4.87 18.37
N ILE A 143 2.11 -5.66 18.07
CA ILE A 143 3.19 -6.00 19.01
C ILE A 143 4.40 -5.04 18.96
N GLY A 144 4.28 -3.92 18.25
CA GLY A 144 5.28 -2.85 18.21
C GLY A 144 6.34 -2.97 17.10
N PHE A 145 6.14 -3.87 16.13
CA PHE A 145 7.08 -4.10 15.04
C PHE A 145 6.46 -3.78 13.68
N GLY A 146 7.23 -3.17 12.80
CA GLY A 146 6.86 -2.93 11.41
C GLY A 146 7.42 -3.99 10.48
N MET A 147 6.80 -4.14 9.31
CA MET A 147 7.29 -4.97 8.22
C MET A 147 7.39 -4.12 6.94
N ALA A 148 8.53 -4.22 6.25
CA ALA A 148 8.73 -3.63 4.94
C ALA A 148 9.10 -4.72 3.91
N PRO A 149 8.50 -4.71 2.71
CA PRO A 149 7.53 -3.72 2.26
C PRO A 149 6.12 -4.07 2.82
N ASP A 150 5.36 -3.06 3.24
CA ASP A 150 3.97 -3.25 3.68
C ASP A 150 3.07 -3.34 2.44
N PRO A 151 2.31 -4.44 2.22
CA PRO A 151 1.49 -4.64 1.03
C PRO A 151 0.51 -3.52 0.68
N ARG A 152 0.17 -2.64 1.64
CA ARG A 152 -0.69 -1.47 1.45
C ARG A 152 -0.01 -0.36 0.66
N PHE A 153 1.28 -0.17 0.90
CA PHE A 153 2.07 0.92 0.30
C PHE A 153 3.14 0.37 -0.64
N SER A 154 3.40 -0.93 -0.57
CA SER A 154 4.44 -1.59 -1.33
C SER A 154 4.11 -1.50 -2.80
N LEU A 155 5.12 -1.11 -3.55
CA LEU A 155 5.10 -1.15 -4.99
C LEU A 155 4.98 -2.60 -5.51
N ARG A 156 5.60 -3.54 -4.80
CA ARG A 156 5.59 -4.97 -5.11
C ARG A 156 5.55 -5.79 -3.82
N ALA A 157 4.70 -6.80 -3.77
CA ALA A 157 4.71 -7.76 -2.69
C ALA A 157 5.95 -8.67 -2.77
N PRO A 158 6.58 -9.03 -1.64
CA PRO A 158 7.71 -9.94 -1.60
C PRO A 158 7.27 -11.35 -2.02
N ARG A 159 8.13 -12.05 -2.76
CA ARG A 159 7.96 -13.48 -3.04
C ARG A 159 8.25 -14.31 -1.80
N ILE A 160 7.90 -15.59 -1.86
CA ILE A 160 8.03 -16.52 -0.74
C ILE A 160 9.49 -16.72 -0.27
N ASP A 161 10.42 -16.64 -1.21
CA ASP A 161 11.86 -16.77 -1.04
C ASP A 161 12.58 -15.43 -0.81
N GLU A 162 11.88 -14.31 -0.97
CA GLU A 162 12.44 -12.99 -0.77
C GLU A 162 12.36 -12.55 0.70
N PRO A 163 13.31 -11.72 1.17
CA PRO A 163 13.28 -11.18 2.51
C PRO A 163 12.22 -10.09 2.66
N VAL A 164 11.77 -9.90 3.89
CA VAL A 164 11.15 -8.69 4.41
C VAL A 164 12.04 -8.09 5.48
N VAL A 165 11.96 -6.79 5.66
CA VAL A 165 12.66 -6.06 6.71
C VAL A 165 11.70 -5.83 7.86
N MET A 166 11.98 -6.46 8.99
CA MET A 166 11.36 -6.17 10.28
C MET A 166 12.10 -5.03 10.97
N PHE A 167 11.36 -4.12 11.59
CA PHE A 167 11.94 -2.97 12.30
C PHE A 167 11.09 -2.57 13.50
N ASP A 168 11.70 -1.86 14.45
CA ASP A 168 11.03 -1.40 15.67
C ASP A 168 10.24 -0.10 15.42
N LEU A 169 8.92 -0.15 15.62
CA LEU A 169 8.07 1.05 15.53
C LEU A 169 8.25 1.94 16.78
N GLY A 170 8.65 1.37 17.92
CA GLY A 170 8.80 2.02 19.22
C GLY A 170 7.50 2.11 20.01
N GLU A 171 6.36 1.98 19.33
CA GLU A 171 5.02 1.94 19.93
C GLU A 171 4.12 0.95 19.18
N THR A 172 3.06 0.49 19.83
CA THR A 172 2.04 -0.34 19.20
C THR A 172 1.16 0.53 18.31
N VAL A 173 1.11 0.22 17.02
CA VAL A 173 0.35 1.02 16.04
C VAL A 173 -0.93 0.28 15.67
N GLU A 174 -2.08 0.93 15.85
CA GLU A 174 -3.39 0.33 15.59
C GLU A 174 -3.82 0.49 14.12
N GLN A 175 -3.47 1.63 13.51
CA GLN A 175 -3.81 1.98 12.13
C GLN A 175 -2.52 2.18 11.34
N LEU A 176 -2.19 1.19 10.51
CA LEU A 176 -1.02 1.25 9.62
C LEU A 176 -1.33 2.00 8.33
N GLU A 177 -2.60 1.98 7.93
CA GLU A 177 -3.20 2.50 6.70
C GLU A 177 -3.10 4.03 6.55
N THR A 178 -3.08 4.76 7.67
CA THR A 178 -3.04 6.23 7.64
C THR A 178 -1.59 6.72 7.50
N VAL A 179 -1.22 7.11 6.27
CA VAL A 179 0.07 7.72 5.95
C VAL A 179 -0.11 9.04 5.23
N SER A 180 0.86 9.94 5.35
CA SER A 180 0.87 11.23 4.67
C SER A 180 1.13 11.08 3.16
N PRO A 181 0.61 12.01 2.33
CA PRO A 181 0.99 12.10 0.91
C PRO A 181 2.51 12.23 0.72
N ALA A 182 3.17 12.98 1.60
CA ALA A 182 4.62 13.15 1.61
C ALA A 182 5.38 11.81 1.77
N TYR A 183 4.90 10.92 2.63
CA TYR A 183 5.47 9.58 2.77
C TYR A 183 5.33 8.75 1.49
N ARG A 184 4.15 8.77 0.85
CA ARG A 184 3.90 8.01 -0.39
C ARG A 184 4.81 8.48 -1.53
N ALA A 185 4.95 9.79 -1.68
CA ALA A 185 5.87 10.38 -2.66
C ALA A 185 7.32 10.01 -2.38
N ALA A 186 7.75 10.14 -1.12
CA ALA A 186 9.09 9.75 -0.69
C ALA A 186 9.39 8.28 -0.98
N LEU A 187 8.44 7.38 -0.75
CA LEU A 187 8.59 5.95 -1.02
C LEU A 187 8.82 5.68 -2.52
N PHE A 188 8.11 6.38 -3.39
CA PHE A 188 8.27 6.25 -4.84
C PHE A 188 9.59 6.83 -5.34
N GLU A 189 9.96 8.03 -4.90
CA GLU A 189 11.26 8.63 -5.21
C GLU A 189 12.40 7.73 -4.76
N LEU A 190 12.27 7.12 -3.58
CA LEU A 190 13.24 6.18 -3.04
C LEU A 190 13.37 4.94 -3.93
N ALA A 191 12.25 4.37 -4.39
CA ALA A 191 12.25 3.23 -5.30
C ALA A 191 12.96 3.55 -6.62
N LEU A 192 12.68 4.71 -7.22
CA LEU A 192 13.38 5.20 -8.42
C LEU A 192 14.88 5.39 -8.14
N ALA A 193 15.24 5.96 -6.99
CA ALA A 193 16.62 6.17 -6.62
C ALA A 193 17.39 4.85 -6.48
N THR A 194 16.80 3.86 -5.79
CA THR A 194 17.38 2.53 -5.70
C THR A 194 17.41 1.79 -7.03
N PHE A 195 16.45 2.03 -7.93
CA PHE A 195 16.48 1.46 -9.27
C PHE A 195 17.70 1.95 -10.08
N VAL A 196 18.01 3.24 -10.01
CA VAL A 196 19.21 3.81 -10.65
C VAL A 196 20.48 3.28 -9.97
N ALA A 197 20.50 3.18 -8.63
CA ALA A 197 21.63 2.64 -7.89
C ALA A 197 21.93 1.15 -8.22
N HIS A 198 20.91 0.35 -8.55
CA HIS A 198 21.11 -1.04 -8.99
C HIS A 198 21.66 -1.17 -10.42
N SER A 199 21.89 -0.07 -11.15
CA SER A 199 22.31 -0.09 -12.55
C SER A 199 23.65 -0.78 -12.79
N ASP A 200 24.61 -0.67 -11.87
CA ASP A 200 25.94 -1.26 -11.99
C ASP A 200 26.09 -2.61 -11.25
N SER A 201 24.97 -3.16 -10.76
CA SER A 201 24.88 -4.40 -9.95
C SER A 201 25.71 -4.37 -8.64
N LYS A 202 26.28 -3.23 -8.24
CA LYS A 202 27.11 -3.10 -7.03
C LYS A 202 26.90 -1.74 -6.37
N ILE A 203 25.92 -1.68 -5.49
CA ILE A 203 25.69 -0.49 -4.67
C ILE A 203 26.85 -0.30 -3.68
N VAL A 204 27.60 0.79 -3.83
CA VAL A 204 28.72 1.12 -2.93
C VAL A 204 28.23 1.79 -1.65
N GLU A 205 29.06 1.76 -0.60
CA GLU A 205 28.69 2.32 0.72
C GLU A 205 28.44 3.85 0.68
N ALA A 206 29.03 4.55 -0.29
CA ALA A 206 28.78 5.98 -0.49
C ALA A 206 27.33 6.23 -0.95
N GLU A 207 26.86 5.49 -1.96
CA GLU A 207 25.48 5.56 -2.48
C GLU A 207 24.47 5.17 -1.39
N ARG A 208 24.77 4.11 -0.62
CA ARG A 208 23.93 3.70 0.53
C ARG A 208 23.79 4.82 1.55
N ARG A 209 24.87 5.55 1.82
CA ARG A 209 24.85 6.70 2.73
C ARG A 209 24.07 7.86 2.15
N ALA A 210 24.28 8.19 0.87
CA ALA A 210 23.56 9.27 0.20
C ALA A 210 22.03 9.04 0.19
N LEU A 211 21.59 7.80 -0.08
CA LEU A 211 20.17 7.43 -0.02
C LEU A 211 19.61 7.54 1.41
N ARG A 212 20.38 7.17 2.42
CA ARG A 212 19.99 7.30 3.84
C ARG A 212 19.87 8.77 4.26
N ASP A 213 20.86 9.58 3.89
CA ASP A 213 20.85 11.02 4.18
C ASP A 213 19.69 11.72 3.45
N LYS A 214 19.33 11.26 2.25
CA LYS A 214 18.13 11.73 1.55
C LYS A 214 16.87 11.45 2.36
N VAL A 215 16.70 10.24 2.92
CA VAL A 215 15.55 9.90 3.77
C VAL A 215 15.48 10.80 5.02
N GLU A 216 16.63 11.12 5.63
CA GLU A 216 16.69 12.04 6.78
C GLU A 216 16.34 13.49 6.42
N ALA A 217 16.66 13.93 5.20
CA ALA A 217 16.39 15.28 4.73
C ALA A 217 14.91 15.54 4.36
N ILE A 218 14.07 14.51 4.31
CA ILE A 218 12.65 14.63 3.93
C ILE A 218 11.88 15.38 5.01
N SER A 219 11.34 16.54 4.64
CA SER A 219 10.43 17.33 5.46
C SER A 219 8.98 16.88 5.28
N GLY A 220 8.15 17.04 6.31
CA GLY A 220 6.70 16.75 6.23
C GLY A 220 6.31 15.32 6.55
N ILE A 221 7.26 14.47 6.96
CA ILE A 221 7.03 13.11 7.45
C ILE A 221 7.29 13.00 8.96
N GLY A 222 6.46 12.19 9.63
CA GLY A 222 6.64 11.86 11.05
C GLY A 222 7.76 10.84 11.29
N ASP A 223 8.17 10.67 12.55
CA ASP A 223 9.13 9.63 12.95
C ASP A 223 8.72 8.19 12.58
N PRO A 224 7.46 7.73 12.76
CA PRO A 224 7.07 6.38 12.36
C PRO A 224 7.15 6.18 10.83
N GLU A 225 6.82 7.21 10.05
CA GLU A 225 6.93 7.20 8.59
C GLU A 225 8.40 7.18 8.15
N ARG A 226 9.27 7.95 8.82
CA ARG A 226 10.72 7.93 8.55
C ARG A 226 11.33 6.56 8.81
N LYS A 227 10.95 5.90 9.91
CA LYS A 227 11.38 4.51 10.20
C LYS A 227 10.91 3.54 9.11
N ARG A 228 9.66 3.67 8.64
CA ARG A 228 9.13 2.89 7.52
C ARG A 228 9.93 3.12 6.24
N LEU A 229 10.30 4.36 5.92
CA LEU A 229 11.13 4.66 4.75
C LEU A 229 12.52 4.02 4.85
N HIS A 230 13.17 4.06 6.02
CA HIS A 230 14.46 3.38 6.22
C HIS A 230 14.36 1.86 6.04
N ALA A 231 13.28 1.25 6.51
CA ALA A 231 13.04 -0.17 6.32
C ALA A 231 12.81 -0.52 4.84
N ASN A 232 12.03 0.29 4.13
CA ASN A 232 11.85 0.14 2.67
C ASN A 232 13.15 0.36 1.89
N LEU A 233 13.97 1.36 2.26
CA LEU A 233 15.30 1.55 1.68
C LEU A 233 16.15 0.29 1.85
N THR A 234 16.20 -0.26 3.07
CA THR A 234 16.94 -1.50 3.34
C THR A 234 16.44 -2.66 2.47
N TRP A 235 15.12 -2.77 2.28
CA TRP A 235 14.54 -3.79 1.41
C TRP A 235 14.90 -3.58 -0.06
N TYR A 236 14.78 -2.36 -0.59
CA TYR A 236 15.11 -2.05 -1.98
C TYR A 236 16.60 -2.23 -2.30
N LEU A 237 17.49 -2.04 -1.31
CA LEU A 237 18.92 -2.31 -1.49
C LEU A 237 19.23 -3.81 -1.62
N GLU A 238 18.46 -4.67 -0.96
CA GLU A 238 18.61 -6.12 -1.02
C GLU A 238 17.85 -6.75 -2.21
N VAL A 239 16.67 -6.21 -2.52
CA VAL A 239 15.77 -6.73 -3.54
C VAL A 239 15.57 -5.65 -4.61
N ALA A 240 16.21 -5.84 -5.77
CA ALA A 240 16.19 -4.86 -6.84
C ALA A 240 14.75 -4.60 -7.36
N PRO A 241 14.35 -3.33 -7.54
CA PRO A 241 13.05 -2.98 -8.10
C PRO A 241 12.94 -3.35 -9.59
N ASP A 242 11.74 -3.78 -10.03
CA ASP A 242 11.47 -4.22 -11.40
C ASP A 242 10.98 -3.07 -12.31
N MET A 243 11.58 -2.96 -13.50
CA MET A 243 11.19 -1.98 -14.53
C MET A 243 9.84 -2.21 -15.15
N SER A 244 9.39 -3.46 -15.25
CA SER A 244 8.08 -3.79 -15.83
C SER A 244 6.96 -3.07 -15.06
N TRP A 245 7.09 -3.08 -13.73
CA TRP A 245 6.16 -2.46 -12.81
C TRP A 245 6.35 -0.94 -12.72
N LEU A 246 7.60 -0.45 -12.66
CA LEU A 246 7.87 0.99 -12.65
C LEU A 246 7.22 1.66 -13.88
N ARG A 247 7.30 1.04 -15.06
CA ARG A 247 6.62 1.51 -16.27
C ARG A 247 5.10 1.60 -16.12
N SER A 248 4.45 0.63 -15.47
CA SER A 248 3.00 0.66 -15.27
C SER A 248 2.60 1.90 -14.48
N ARG A 249 3.28 2.17 -13.37
CA ARG A 249 3.01 3.35 -12.55
C ARG A 249 3.40 4.66 -13.20
N LEU A 250 4.51 4.69 -13.93
CA LEU A 250 4.95 5.88 -14.65
C LEU A 250 3.97 6.28 -15.77
N LYS A 251 3.20 5.33 -16.32
CA LYS A 251 2.14 5.60 -17.30
C LYS A 251 0.87 6.18 -16.71
N GLU A 252 0.60 5.93 -15.43
CA GLU A 252 -0.53 6.51 -14.69
C GLU A 252 -0.26 7.99 -14.32
N VAL A 253 0.98 8.45 -14.45
CA VAL A 253 1.38 9.84 -14.20
C VAL A 253 0.97 10.72 -15.38
N ASP A 254 0.25 11.80 -15.09
CA ASP A 254 -0.15 12.78 -16.11
C ASP A 254 1.05 13.56 -16.68
N ALA A 255 0.95 14.03 -17.93
CA ALA A 255 2.03 14.73 -18.63
C ALA A 255 2.53 16.01 -17.91
N GLU A 256 1.67 16.64 -17.11
CA GLU A 256 1.99 17.80 -16.28
C GLU A 256 3.01 17.47 -15.16
N HIS A 257 3.05 16.22 -14.72
CA HIS A 257 3.86 15.74 -13.59
C HIS A 257 5.17 15.06 -14.02
N HIS A 258 5.31 14.77 -15.31
CA HIS A 258 6.53 14.22 -15.91
C HIS A 258 7.75 15.12 -15.71
N LEU A 259 7.57 16.44 -15.78
CA LEU A 259 8.66 17.41 -15.59
C LEU A 259 9.25 17.37 -14.19
N THR A 260 8.43 17.11 -13.20
CA THR A 260 8.89 17.13 -11.82
C THR A 260 9.47 15.80 -11.39
N LEU A 261 8.95 14.69 -11.93
CA LEU A 261 9.61 13.39 -11.77
C LEU A 261 10.97 13.35 -12.47
N ARG A 262 11.07 13.98 -13.64
CA ARG A 262 12.33 14.21 -14.36
C ARG A 262 13.34 14.95 -13.49
N ALA A 263 12.93 16.05 -12.85
CA ALA A 263 13.78 16.78 -11.91
C ALA A 263 14.22 15.91 -10.71
N ALA A 264 13.32 15.08 -10.16
CA ALA A 264 13.66 14.17 -9.07
C ALA A 264 14.71 13.12 -9.49
N VAL A 265 14.56 12.51 -10.67
CA VAL A 265 15.51 11.52 -11.22
C VAL A 265 16.90 12.14 -11.45
N VAL A 266 16.95 13.40 -11.90
CA VAL A 266 18.21 14.12 -12.13
C VAL A 266 18.89 14.45 -10.79
N VAL A 267 18.15 14.94 -9.80
CA VAL A 267 18.70 15.19 -8.45
C VAL A 267 19.23 13.90 -7.83
N ILE A 268 18.55 12.78 -8.05
CA ILE A 268 18.98 11.45 -7.61
C ILE A 268 20.30 11.06 -8.30
N ALA A 269 20.41 11.26 -9.61
CA ALA A 269 21.63 10.94 -10.36
C ALA A 269 22.84 11.78 -9.91
N HIS A 270 22.62 13.04 -9.51
CA HIS A 270 23.66 13.92 -8.99
C HIS A 270 24.02 13.68 -7.50
N ALA A 271 23.33 12.78 -6.81
CA ALA A 271 23.67 12.47 -5.41
C ALA A 271 25.09 11.90 -5.29
N ASP A 272 25.54 11.20 -6.33
CA ASP A 272 26.92 10.77 -6.49
C ASP A 272 27.65 11.73 -7.44
N SER A 273 28.79 12.27 -6.99
CA SER A 273 29.58 13.26 -7.74
C SER A 273 30.15 12.76 -9.09
N ILE A 274 29.95 11.49 -9.44
CA ILE A 274 30.43 10.87 -10.67
C ILE A 274 29.30 10.01 -11.25
N ILE A 275 28.65 10.53 -12.29
CA ILE A 275 27.59 9.82 -13.01
C ILE A 275 28.24 8.85 -14.00
N ARG A 276 27.88 7.57 -13.93
CA ARG A 276 28.37 6.51 -14.82
C ARG A 276 27.46 6.29 -16.03
N SER A 277 28.00 5.69 -17.09
CA SER A 277 27.24 5.38 -18.31
C SER A 277 26.05 4.45 -18.07
N GLU A 278 26.18 3.52 -17.11
CA GLU A 278 25.15 2.56 -16.74
C GLU A 278 23.95 3.25 -16.06
N GLU A 279 24.22 4.25 -15.22
CA GLU A 279 23.20 5.07 -14.57
C GLU A 279 22.44 5.92 -15.60
N VAL A 280 23.17 6.55 -16.54
CA VAL A 280 22.56 7.28 -17.66
C VAL A 280 21.65 6.37 -18.48
N ALA A 281 22.07 5.13 -18.76
CA ALA A 281 21.24 4.15 -19.48
C ALA A 281 19.98 3.76 -18.68
N CYS A 282 20.04 3.69 -17.35
CA CYS A 282 18.86 3.48 -16.51
C CYS A 282 17.93 4.70 -16.49
N ILE A 283 18.47 5.92 -16.43
CA ILE A 283 17.70 7.16 -16.51
C ILE A 283 17.01 7.27 -17.88
N GLU A 284 17.69 6.93 -18.97
CA GLU A 284 17.09 6.85 -20.31
C GLU A 284 15.91 5.86 -20.37
N LYS A 285 16.00 4.73 -19.66
CA LYS A 285 14.88 3.78 -19.56
C LYS A 285 13.69 4.36 -18.80
N ILE A 286 13.93 5.16 -17.75
CA ILE A 286 12.88 5.87 -17.01
C ILE A 286 12.24 6.94 -17.91
N TYR A 287 13.03 7.71 -18.66
CA TYR A 287 12.50 8.73 -19.58
C TYR A 287 11.64 8.11 -20.68
N LYS A 288 12.09 6.99 -21.27
CA LYS A 288 11.28 6.23 -22.22
C LYS A 288 9.98 5.70 -21.61
N ALA A 289 10.02 5.27 -20.35
CA ALA A 289 8.82 4.82 -19.62
C ALA A 289 7.81 5.95 -19.40
N LEU A 290 8.29 7.18 -19.20
CA LEU A 290 7.50 8.40 -19.07
C LEU A 290 7.04 8.98 -20.43
N GLY A 291 7.41 8.36 -21.55
CA GLY A 291 7.13 8.92 -22.88
C GLY A 291 7.91 10.22 -23.19
N ILE A 292 9.01 10.47 -22.48
CA ILE A 292 9.89 11.63 -22.66
C ILE A 292 11.02 11.25 -23.62
N ASP A 293 11.46 12.20 -24.46
CA ASP A 293 12.62 12.00 -25.32
C ASP A 293 13.89 11.72 -24.49
N ALA A 294 14.54 10.59 -24.75
CA ALA A 294 15.79 10.19 -24.09
C ALA A 294 16.96 11.17 -24.38
N GLY A 295 16.89 11.94 -25.48
CA GLY A 295 17.88 12.98 -25.79
C GLY A 295 17.94 14.11 -24.76
N LEU A 296 16.89 14.28 -23.96
CA LEU A 296 16.81 15.29 -22.92
C LEU A 296 17.59 14.93 -21.64
N VAL A 297 17.96 13.66 -21.45
CA VAL A 297 18.70 13.18 -20.28
C VAL A 297 20.02 13.95 -20.10
N TYR A 298 20.82 14.04 -21.17
CA TYR A 298 22.10 14.76 -21.13
C TYR A 298 21.93 16.26 -20.82
N ALA A 299 20.87 16.88 -21.36
CA ALA A 299 20.60 18.29 -21.08
C ALA A 299 20.27 18.54 -19.61
N ASP A 300 19.53 17.63 -18.96
CA ASP A 300 19.19 17.79 -17.54
C ASP A 300 20.33 17.46 -16.59
N LEU A 301 21.09 16.41 -16.89
CA LEU A 301 22.29 16.08 -16.11
C LEU A 301 23.30 17.24 -16.18
N HIS A 302 23.44 17.91 -17.32
CA HIS A 302 24.33 19.07 -17.40
C HIS A 302 23.72 20.36 -16.81
N ALA A 303 22.39 20.46 -16.72
CA ALA A 303 21.72 21.60 -16.09
C ALA A 303 21.89 21.62 -14.56
N GLY A 304 22.09 20.47 -13.92
CA GLY A 304 22.39 20.36 -12.49
C GLY A 304 23.82 20.76 -12.09
N ASP A 305 24.74 20.78 -13.05
CA ASP A 305 26.20 20.77 -12.80
C ASP A 305 26.93 22.06 -13.21
N ALA A 306 26.22 23.19 -13.33
CA ALA A 306 26.83 24.46 -13.73
C ALA A 306 27.15 25.36 -12.52
N PRO A 307 28.38 25.36 -11.96
CA PRO A 307 28.96 26.60 -11.50
C PRO A 307 29.24 27.44 -12.75
N ASP A 308 28.46 28.50 -12.95
CA ASP A 308 28.62 29.48 -14.03
C ASP A 308 29.87 30.36 -13.77
N GLY A 309 31.04 29.72 -13.74
CA GLY A 309 32.32 30.33 -13.38
C GLY A 309 33.48 29.68 -14.13
N PRO A 310 34.40 30.46 -14.73
CA PRO A 310 35.49 29.91 -15.52
C PRO A 310 36.45 29.07 -14.67
N VAL A 311 36.72 27.85 -15.12
CA VAL A 311 37.69 26.93 -14.51
C VAL A 311 39.10 27.49 -14.69
N ARG A 312 39.80 27.80 -13.58
CA ARG A 312 41.19 28.30 -13.62
C ARG A 312 42.15 27.18 -14.04
N VAL A 313 42.65 27.25 -15.27
CA VAL A 313 43.58 26.27 -15.85
C VAL A 313 45.04 26.52 -15.46
N ARG A 314 45.40 27.72 -14.96
CA ARG A 314 46.75 28.02 -14.47
C ARG A 314 46.78 29.19 -13.48
N ALA A 315 47.58 29.10 -12.42
CA ALA A 315 47.88 30.24 -11.56
C ALA A 315 48.78 31.23 -12.32
N ALA A 316 48.47 32.52 -12.25
CA ALA A 316 49.27 33.58 -12.88
C ALA A 316 50.56 33.81 -12.07
N GLU A 317 51.70 33.76 -12.75
CA GLU A 317 52.97 34.26 -12.21
C GLU A 317 53.05 35.78 -12.43
N PRO A 318 53.60 36.55 -11.47
CA PRO A 318 53.54 38.01 -11.52
C PRO A 318 54.62 38.58 -12.45
N GLU A 319 54.20 39.28 -13.50
CA GLU A 319 55.07 40.19 -14.26
C GLU A 319 54.60 41.66 -14.14
N ALA A 320 55.51 42.56 -14.52
CA ALA A 320 55.57 44.02 -14.26
C ALA A 320 54.26 44.83 -14.44
N PRO A 321 54.12 46.01 -13.78
CA PRO A 321 52.84 46.66 -13.58
C PRO A 321 52.31 47.30 -14.87
N GLY A 322 51.45 46.57 -15.58
CA GLY A 322 50.54 47.10 -16.58
C GLY A 322 49.28 47.70 -15.97
N GLU A 323 48.44 48.31 -16.81
CA GLU A 323 47.20 48.99 -16.40
C GLU A 323 46.31 48.13 -15.49
N ARG A 324 45.79 48.76 -14.42
CA ARG A 324 44.91 48.09 -13.46
C ARG A 324 43.58 47.76 -14.13
N ILE A 325 43.34 46.47 -14.35
CA ILE A 325 42.00 45.94 -14.64
C ILE A 325 41.10 46.29 -13.44
N PRO A 326 39.92 46.90 -13.64
CA PRO A 326 38.97 47.16 -12.57
C PRO A 326 38.67 45.87 -11.81
N ALA A 327 38.76 45.90 -10.47
CA ALA A 327 38.45 44.73 -9.66
C ALA A 327 36.99 44.31 -9.88
N GLU A 328 36.77 43.04 -10.23
CA GLU A 328 35.42 42.48 -10.28
C GLU A 328 34.72 42.70 -8.94
N PRO A 329 33.41 43.03 -8.96
CA PRO A 329 32.64 43.11 -7.73
C PRO A 329 32.73 41.75 -7.05
N GLN A 330 33.33 41.71 -5.87
CA GLN A 330 33.34 40.53 -5.02
C GLN A 330 31.88 40.12 -4.83
N SER A 331 31.48 39.02 -5.48
CA SER A 331 30.19 38.42 -5.21
C SER A 331 30.25 38.00 -3.74
N ARG A 332 29.50 38.75 -2.92
CA ARG A 332 29.22 38.35 -1.55
C ARG A 332 28.66 36.94 -1.65
N GLY A 333 29.29 36.00 -0.94
CA GLY A 333 28.89 34.59 -0.89
C GLY A 333 27.36 34.49 -0.88
N GLY A 334 26.84 33.79 -1.88
CA GLY A 334 25.43 33.83 -2.26
C GLY A 334 24.53 33.64 -1.05
N ALA A 335 23.83 34.72 -0.67
CA ALA A 335 22.70 34.60 0.23
C ALA A 335 21.67 33.72 -0.48
N LEU A 336 21.37 32.56 0.12
CA LEU A 336 20.32 31.65 -0.30
C LEU A 336 19.06 32.46 -0.62
N ASN A 337 18.67 32.47 -1.90
CA ASN A 337 17.56 33.29 -2.36
C ASN A 337 16.26 32.68 -1.84
N ALA A 338 15.69 33.26 -0.78
CA ALA A 338 14.51 32.75 -0.08
C ALA A 338 13.30 32.57 -1.02
N ALA A 339 13.18 33.40 -2.07
CA ALA A 339 12.13 33.23 -3.08
C ALA A 339 12.34 31.98 -3.93
N ARG A 340 13.60 31.65 -4.24
CA ARG A 340 13.95 30.42 -4.98
C ARG A 340 13.76 29.16 -4.12
N ILE A 341 14.08 29.24 -2.82
CA ILE A 341 13.80 28.15 -1.86
C ILE A 341 12.29 27.94 -1.70
N ALA A 342 11.51 29.02 -1.61
CA ALA A 342 10.06 28.94 -1.49
C ALA A 342 9.41 28.33 -2.76
N ALA A 343 9.91 28.69 -3.94
CA ALA A 343 9.48 28.08 -5.21
C ALA A 343 9.80 26.59 -5.23
N ILE A 344 11.04 26.20 -4.91
CA ILE A 344 11.47 24.79 -4.84
C ILE A 344 10.60 24.01 -3.84
N ARG A 345 10.35 24.55 -2.65
CA ARG A 345 9.48 23.90 -1.64
C ARG A 345 8.05 23.73 -2.15
N SER A 346 7.47 24.76 -2.76
CA SER A 346 6.12 24.67 -3.34
C SER A 346 6.04 23.64 -4.46
N ASP A 347 7.08 23.53 -5.28
CA ASP A 347 7.15 22.52 -6.32
C ASP A 347 7.31 21.12 -5.72
N THR A 348 8.13 20.96 -4.67
CA THR A 348 8.31 19.69 -3.94
C THR A 348 7.02 19.23 -3.26
N GLU A 349 6.26 20.16 -2.69
CA GLU A 349 4.95 19.89 -2.10
C GLU A 349 3.92 19.48 -3.16
N ARG A 350 3.92 20.15 -4.33
CA ARG A 350 3.05 19.79 -5.45
C ARG A 350 3.35 18.37 -5.97
N VAL A 351 4.63 18.02 -6.10
CA VAL A 351 5.08 16.66 -6.45
C VAL A 351 4.60 15.65 -5.43
N SER A 352 4.76 15.98 -4.16
CA SER A 352 4.43 15.07 -3.08
C SER A 352 2.94 14.76 -3.04
N ASN A 353 2.10 15.74 -3.34
CA ASN A 353 0.65 15.56 -3.39
C ASN A 353 0.22 14.70 -4.57
N VAL A 354 0.77 14.97 -5.76
CA VAL A 354 0.44 14.20 -6.98
C VAL A 354 0.90 12.74 -6.85
N LEU A 355 2.14 12.53 -6.41
CA LEU A 355 2.64 11.20 -6.10
C LEU A 355 1.93 10.59 -4.88
N GLY A 356 1.27 11.38 -4.04
CA GLY A 356 0.39 10.86 -3.00
C GLY A 356 -0.96 10.36 -3.56
N GLU A 357 -1.54 11.11 -4.50
CA GLU A 357 -2.84 10.87 -5.12
C GLU A 357 -2.82 9.70 -6.10
N ILE A 358 -1.79 9.59 -6.95
CA ILE A 358 -1.60 8.44 -7.87
C ILE A 358 -1.56 7.12 -7.08
N PHE A 359 -1.00 7.17 -5.87
CA PHE A 359 -0.88 6.01 -4.99
C PHE A 359 -2.03 5.88 -3.99
N ALA A 360 -3.02 6.79 -4.02
CA ALA A 360 -4.29 6.67 -3.27
C ALA A 360 -5.38 5.99 -4.08
N ALA A 361 -5.32 6.06 -5.42
CA ALA A 361 -6.34 5.49 -6.29
C ALA A 361 -6.49 3.95 -6.17
N ASP A 362 -5.46 3.25 -5.68
CA ASP A 362 -5.50 1.80 -5.44
C ASP A 362 -6.16 1.38 -4.11
N ASP A 363 -6.45 2.33 -3.20
CA ASP A 363 -7.21 2.04 -1.98
C ASP A 363 -8.72 1.84 -2.27
N ASP A 364 -9.21 2.28 -3.45
CA ASP A 364 -10.63 2.14 -3.86
C ASP A 364 -10.93 0.86 -4.67
N ALA A 365 -9.92 0.03 -4.99
CA ALA A 365 -10.14 -1.32 -5.53
C ALA A 365 -10.33 -2.37 -4.42
N GLY A 366 -10.68 -1.93 -3.21
CA GLY A 366 -11.15 -2.78 -2.13
C GLY A 366 -12.57 -3.26 -2.40
N ASP A 367 -12.68 -4.43 -3.03
CA ASP A 367 -13.80 -5.39 -3.00
C ASP A 367 -14.89 -5.04 -1.97
N GLY A 368 -15.79 -4.15 -2.41
CA GLY A 368 -16.84 -3.54 -1.61
C GLY A 368 -18.20 -3.52 -2.33
N ALA A 369 -18.37 -4.38 -3.34
CA ALA A 369 -19.72 -4.79 -3.73
C ALA A 369 -20.20 -5.84 -2.72
N PRO A 370 -21.44 -5.76 -2.22
CA PRO A 370 -22.01 -6.85 -1.44
C PRO A 370 -21.99 -8.10 -2.33
N ARG A 371 -21.14 -9.08 -2.01
CA ARG A 371 -21.25 -10.42 -2.58
C ARG A 371 -22.58 -11.00 -2.11
N GLU A 372 -23.63 -10.77 -2.90
CA GLU A 372 -24.84 -11.57 -2.81
C GLU A 372 -24.43 -13.03 -2.99
N HIS A 373 -24.89 -13.88 -2.08
CA HIS A 373 -24.55 -15.30 -1.99
C HIS A 373 -24.71 -15.98 -3.36
N ALA A 374 -23.60 -16.21 -4.08
CA ALA A 374 -23.58 -16.96 -5.31
C ALA A 374 -23.64 -18.46 -4.99
N LEU A 375 -24.57 -19.15 -5.64
CA LEU A 375 -24.67 -20.62 -5.69
C LEU A 375 -23.37 -21.22 -6.28
N PRO A 376 -23.06 -22.51 -6.05
CA PRO A 376 -21.84 -23.12 -6.57
C PRO A 376 -21.83 -23.01 -8.10
N THR A 377 -20.85 -22.30 -8.65
CA THR A 377 -20.61 -22.18 -10.09
C THR A 377 -19.66 -23.30 -10.56
N ALA A 378 -19.84 -23.74 -11.81
CA ALA A 378 -19.03 -24.79 -12.46
C ALA A 378 -17.54 -24.39 -12.65
N LEU A 379 -17.19 -23.12 -12.42
CA LEU A 379 -15.82 -22.62 -12.46
C LEU A 379 -15.49 -21.89 -11.15
N PRO A 380 -14.70 -22.50 -10.25
CA PRO A 380 -14.34 -21.86 -8.99
C PRO A 380 -13.55 -20.57 -9.25
N GLY A 381 -13.96 -19.49 -8.61
CA GLY A 381 -13.35 -18.15 -8.74
C GLY A 381 -14.04 -17.21 -9.73
N LEU A 382 -15.04 -17.69 -10.49
CA LEU A 382 -15.88 -16.87 -11.37
C LEU A 382 -17.33 -16.84 -10.88
N ASP A 383 -17.97 -15.67 -10.95
CA ASP A 383 -19.42 -15.56 -10.76
C ASP A 383 -20.17 -16.21 -11.92
N SER A 384 -21.46 -16.49 -11.72
CA SER A 384 -22.25 -17.32 -12.64
C SER A 384 -22.31 -16.74 -14.06
N LYS A 385 -22.40 -15.42 -14.18
CA LYS A 385 -22.52 -14.75 -15.49
C LYS A 385 -21.23 -14.85 -16.30
N HIS A 386 -20.08 -14.66 -15.66
CA HIS A 386 -18.79 -14.79 -16.32
C HIS A 386 -18.45 -16.27 -16.59
N ALA A 387 -18.87 -17.21 -15.74
CA ALA A 387 -18.71 -18.65 -16.00
C ALA A 387 -19.50 -19.12 -17.23
N ASP A 388 -20.74 -18.64 -17.38
CA ASP A 388 -21.57 -18.91 -18.55
C ASP A 388 -20.96 -18.28 -19.82
N LEU A 389 -20.42 -17.07 -19.70
CA LEU A 389 -19.72 -16.40 -20.80
C LEU A 389 -18.45 -17.16 -21.23
N VAL A 390 -17.63 -17.63 -20.29
CA VAL A 390 -16.45 -18.46 -20.59
C VAL A 390 -16.84 -19.75 -21.30
N THR A 391 -17.94 -20.39 -20.88
CA THR A 391 -18.46 -21.61 -21.50
C THR A 391 -18.86 -21.39 -22.97
N LEU A 392 -19.37 -20.20 -23.32
CA LEU A 392 -19.66 -19.82 -24.69
C LEU A 392 -18.39 -19.49 -25.48
N LEU A 393 -17.45 -18.77 -24.87
CA LEU A 393 -16.22 -18.34 -25.51
C LEU A 393 -15.38 -19.51 -25.99
N ILE A 394 -15.23 -20.56 -25.16
CA ILE A 394 -14.44 -21.75 -25.50
C ILE A 394 -15.07 -22.64 -26.58
N GLN A 395 -16.23 -22.30 -27.15
CA GLN A 395 -16.83 -23.06 -28.26
C GLN A 395 -16.27 -22.66 -29.63
N ARG A 396 -15.60 -21.52 -29.73
CA ARG A 396 -15.00 -21.01 -30.97
C ARG A 396 -13.57 -20.59 -30.69
N ASP A 397 -12.71 -20.73 -31.68
CA ASP A 397 -11.29 -20.38 -31.52
C ASP A 397 -11.06 -18.86 -31.71
N HIS A 398 -12.03 -18.15 -32.29
CA HIS A 398 -11.95 -16.72 -32.59
C HIS A 398 -13.32 -16.03 -32.50
N TRP A 399 -13.32 -14.81 -31.96
CA TRP A 399 -14.49 -13.92 -31.84
C TRP A 399 -14.20 -12.54 -32.40
N THR A 400 -15.15 -11.99 -33.17
CA THR A 400 -15.08 -10.58 -33.58
C THR A 400 -15.41 -9.66 -32.41
N LEU A 401 -14.94 -8.40 -32.44
CA LEU A 401 -15.26 -7.40 -31.40
C LEU A 401 -16.78 -7.24 -31.18
N GLN A 402 -17.56 -7.21 -32.27
CA GLN A 402 -19.03 -7.16 -32.20
C GLN A 402 -19.62 -8.45 -31.64
N GLY A 403 -19.15 -9.62 -32.11
CA GLY A 403 -19.65 -10.90 -31.63
C GLY A 403 -19.42 -11.11 -30.14
N PHE A 404 -18.28 -10.65 -29.62
CA PHE A 404 -17.98 -10.66 -28.19
C PHE A 404 -18.87 -9.69 -27.40
N ALA A 405 -19.07 -8.47 -27.93
CA ALA A 405 -19.94 -7.50 -27.28
C ALA A 405 -21.41 -7.96 -27.21
N ASP A 406 -21.88 -8.66 -28.24
CA ASP A 406 -23.24 -9.21 -28.29
C ASP A 406 -23.44 -10.30 -27.21
N ILE A 407 -22.52 -11.27 -27.11
CA ILE A 407 -22.62 -12.34 -26.10
C ILE A 407 -22.42 -11.83 -24.66
N ALA A 408 -21.56 -10.82 -24.46
CA ALA A 408 -21.40 -10.19 -23.16
C ALA A 408 -22.68 -9.42 -22.78
N GLY A 409 -23.29 -8.73 -23.75
CA GLY A 409 -24.56 -8.03 -23.59
C GLY A 409 -25.73 -8.95 -23.28
N GLU A 410 -25.81 -10.12 -23.91
CA GLU A 410 -26.83 -11.15 -23.62
C GLU A 410 -26.76 -11.63 -22.16
N GLN A 411 -25.56 -11.67 -21.56
CA GLN A 411 -25.33 -12.01 -20.16
C GLN A 411 -25.46 -10.80 -19.20
N GLY A 412 -25.78 -9.61 -19.73
CA GLY A 412 -25.89 -8.38 -18.97
C GLY A 412 -24.56 -7.85 -18.44
N LEU A 413 -23.45 -8.14 -19.13
CA LEU A 413 -22.10 -7.71 -18.80
C LEU A 413 -21.61 -6.62 -19.77
N LEU A 414 -20.78 -5.71 -19.26
CA LEU A 414 -20.08 -4.74 -20.10
C LEU A 414 -18.89 -5.43 -20.78
N PRO A 415 -18.69 -5.30 -22.11
CA PRO A 415 -17.66 -6.08 -22.83
C PRO A 415 -16.24 -5.88 -22.28
N SER A 416 -15.82 -4.64 -22.05
CA SER A 416 -14.48 -4.34 -21.53
C SER A 416 -14.25 -4.92 -20.12
N GLY A 417 -15.24 -4.80 -19.23
CA GLY A 417 -15.16 -5.35 -17.89
C GLY A 417 -15.19 -6.88 -17.86
N ALA A 418 -15.97 -7.49 -18.76
CA ALA A 418 -16.02 -8.94 -18.91
C ALA A 418 -14.70 -9.52 -19.43
N LEU A 419 -14.07 -8.83 -20.41
CA LEU A 419 -12.77 -9.22 -20.95
C LEU A 419 -11.70 -9.20 -19.85
N GLU A 420 -11.64 -8.12 -19.06
CA GLU A 420 -10.69 -7.97 -17.97
C GLU A 420 -10.89 -9.04 -16.89
N ALA A 421 -12.12 -9.23 -16.42
CA ALA A 421 -12.44 -10.23 -15.39
C ALA A 421 -12.11 -11.66 -15.83
N ILE A 422 -12.40 -12.00 -17.10
CA ILE A 422 -12.12 -13.33 -17.65
C ILE A 422 -10.61 -13.56 -17.84
N ASN A 423 -9.89 -12.56 -18.36
CA ASN A 423 -8.45 -12.68 -18.54
C ASN A 423 -7.71 -12.70 -17.20
N GLU A 424 -8.12 -11.89 -16.23
CA GLU A 424 -7.55 -11.91 -14.88
C GLU A 424 -7.75 -13.29 -14.23
N TRP A 425 -8.95 -13.87 -14.32
CA TRP A 425 -9.19 -15.22 -13.84
C TRP A 425 -8.34 -16.27 -14.56
N ALA A 426 -8.23 -16.17 -15.89
CA ALA A 426 -7.41 -17.08 -16.69
C ALA A 426 -5.94 -16.99 -16.29
N PHE A 427 -5.42 -15.79 -16.05
CA PHE A 427 -4.07 -15.57 -15.54
C PHE A 427 -3.86 -16.16 -14.15
N GLN A 428 -4.84 -16.03 -13.24
CA GLN A 428 -4.72 -16.61 -11.90
C GLN A 428 -4.69 -18.14 -11.92
N LYS A 429 -5.41 -18.78 -12.85
CA LYS A 429 -5.56 -20.24 -12.91
C LYS A 429 -4.53 -20.92 -13.83
N PHE A 430 -4.18 -20.30 -14.96
CA PHE A 430 -3.38 -20.88 -16.04
C PHE A 430 -2.12 -20.08 -16.40
N GLU A 431 -1.87 -18.95 -15.73
CA GLU A 431 -0.71 -18.06 -15.99
C GLU A 431 -0.68 -17.45 -17.41
N GLU A 432 -1.81 -17.48 -18.13
CA GLU A 432 -1.99 -16.93 -19.48
C GLU A 432 -3.41 -16.36 -19.64
N ALA A 433 -3.57 -15.37 -20.53
CA ALA A 433 -4.88 -14.81 -20.89
C ALA A 433 -5.72 -15.83 -21.66
N LEU A 434 -7.02 -15.88 -21.41
CA LEU A 434 -7.93 -16.70 -22.22
C LEU A 434 -8.16 -16.07 -23.60
N LEU A 435 -8.24 -14.74 -23.65
CA LEU A 435 -8.53 -13.95 -24.85
C LEU A 435 -7.36 -13.02 -25.15
N ASP A 436 -6.77 -13.17 -26.33
CA ASP A 436 -5.73 -12.26 -26.85
C ASP A 436 -6.35 -11.27 -27.85
N GLU A 437 -6.06 -9.98 -27.68
CA GLU A 437 -6.63 -8.90 -28.49
C GLU A 437 -5.68 -8.58 -29.67
N TYR A 438 -5.98 -9.13 -30.84
CA TYR A 438 -5.20 -8.93 -32.06
C TYR A 438 -6.04 -8.39 -33.23
N ASP A 439 -6.92 -9.22 -33.81
CA ASP A 439 -7.91 -8.84 -34.85
C ASP A 439 -9.32 -9.30 -34.43
N GLY A 440 -9.77 -8.81 -33.27
CA GLY A 440 -10.82 -9.46 -32.47
C GLY A 440 -10.19 -10.15 -31.27
N TYR A 441 -10.82 -11.22 -30.80
CA TYR A 441 -10.36 -12.00 -29.65
C TYR A 441 -10.07 -13.44 -30.05
N ASP A 442 -8.79 -13.82 -30.01
CA ASP A 442 -8.34 -15.20 -30.18
C ASP A 442 -8.42 -15.92 -28.84
N VAL A 443 -9.03 -17.12 -28.84
CA VAL A 443 -9.18 -17.93 -27.62
C VAL A 443 -7.97 -18.85 -27.49
N SER A 444 -7.27 -18.81 -26.36
CA SER A 444 -6.13 -19.70 -26.10
C SER A 444 -6.56 -21.18 -26.20
N PRO A 445 -6.00 -21.97 -27.13
CA PRO A 445 -6.40 -23.36 -27.35
C PRO A 445 -6.02 -24.26 -26.18
N ASP A 446 -4.95 -23.93 -25.47
CA ASP A 446 -4.46 -24.70 -24.32
C ASP A 446 -5.40 -24.54 -23.12
N ILE A 447 -5.84 -23.30 -22.84
CA ILE A 447 -6.81 -23.03 -21.78
C ILE A 447 -8.20 -23.57 -22.14
N ALA A 448 -8.66 -23.35 -23.39
CA ALA A 448 -9.92 -23.90 -23.86
C ALA A 448 -9.95 -25.44 -23.80
N GLY A 449 -8.84 -26.11 -24.11
CA GLY A 449 -8.70 -27.56 -23.97
C GLY A 449 -8.78 -28.04 -22.53
N ALA A 450 -8.10 -27.35 -21.60
CA ALA A 450 -8.13 -27.66 -20.18
C ALA A 450 -9.54 -27.50 -19.58
N LEU A 451 -10.24 -26.41 -19.93
CA LEU A 451 -11.59 -26.13 -19.44
C LEU A 451 -12.61 -27.14 -19.96
N ARG A 452 -12.56 -27.49 -21.25
CA ARG A 452 -13.43 -28.55 -21.81
C ARG A 452 -13.22 -29.90 -21.11
N ALA A 453 -11.98 -30.22 -20.72
CA ALA A 453 -11.67 -31.45 -20.01
C ALA A 453 -12.11 -31.43 -18.53
N GLU A 454 -12.14 -30.27 -17.88
CA GLU A 454 -12.69 -30.11 -16.53
C GLU A 454 -14.22 -30.23 -16.53
N MET A 455 -14.90 -29.56 -17.47
CA MET A 455 -16.36 -29.63 -17.59
C MET A 455 -16.86 -31.05 -17.91
N ALA A 456 -16.14 -31.79 -18.75
CA ALA A 456 -16.46 -33.19 -19.04
C ALA A 456 -16.28 -34.14 -17.83
N LYS A 457 -15.53 -33.75 -16.79
CA LYS A 457 -15.37 -34.52 -15.56
C LYS A 457 -16.45 -34.21 -14.50
N GLU A 458 -17.09 -33.05 -14.59
CA GLU A 458 -18.21 -32.69 -13.69
C GLU A 458 -19.55 -33.26 -14.17
N ASP A 459 -19.68 -33.53 -15.48
CA ASP A 459 -20.88 -34.14 -16.09
C ASP A 459 -20.90 -35.69 -16.06
N SER A 460 -19.83 -36.35 -15.56
CA SER A 460 -19.71 -37.82 -15.43
C SER A 460 -19.70 -38.28 -13.99
#